data_AF-A0A4Q5XYV3-F1
#
_entry.id   AF-A0A4Q5XYV3-F1
#
_cell.length_a   1.000
_cell.length_b   1.000
_cell.length_c   1.000
_cell.angle_alpha   90.00
_cell.angle_beta   90.00
_cell.angle_gamma   90.00
#
_symmetry.space_group_name_H-M   'P 1'
#
loop_
_entity.id
_entity.type
_entity.pdbx_description
1 polymer ?
#
loop_
_entity_poly.entity_id
_entity_poly.type
_entity_poly.pdbx_seq_one_letter_code
_entity_poly.pdbx_strand_id
1 'polypeptide(L)'
;MRAGSRGSRQRDFQWRSGRVFALCASMLVFSLPATADPGTLLASAKPGDSAKLATGEQLLLSERTGGMAFAGHQLQLDGFTGVVGYANELAYIVVLEGEAAANAATARAGEILILRPYGAPASVEQFDAIRLSEQWSDAAKQTSPAAFASLEQIKGRQELGLWFGRLGQTSYNVAASGSAEHETSTRTLMGNETVRAIRFAGASEPMAVEQMVASRFLDALRSGNAEAAAALLDPTPFGGRALAGGADVARLAAASALLASRDWTRVTGTAQPQFTDGAWRAGEASLQLRAIDDFVFVSRISGGTK
;
A
#
# COMPACT_ATOMS: atom_id res chain seq x y z
N MET A 1 23.77 -80.11 -52.92
CA MET A 1 22.83 -79.16 -52.29
C MET A 1 22.54 -78.05 -53.31
N ARG A 2 21.45 -78.17 -54.08
CA ARG A 2 20.23 -77.29 -54.08
C ARG A 2 20.58 -75.79 -53.93
N ALA A 3 20.54 -74.92 -54.94
CA ALA A 3 19.53 -74.51 -55.94
C ALA A 3 18.56 -73.40 -55.48
N GLY A 4 18.39 -72.37 -56.33
CA GLY A 4 17.29 -71.37 -56.37
C GLY A 4 17.65 -70.01 -55.75
N SER A 5 17.80 -68.86 -56.44
CA SER A 5 17.18 -68.18 -57.59
C SER A 5 15.98 -67.27 -57.27
N ARG A 6 16.15 -65.99 -57.66
CA ARG A 6 15.18 -65.03 -58.25
C ARG A 6 14.14 -64.30 -57.37
N GLY A 7 13.98 -63.01 -57.71
CA GLY A 7 12.72 -62.26 -57.69
C GLY A 7 12.80 -60.94 -56.92
N SER A 8 13.28 -59.83 -57.52
CA SER A 8 12.51 -58.85 -58.32
C SER A 8 11.27 -58.25 -57.63
N ARG A 9 11.31 -56.93 -57.38
CA ARG A 9 10.46 -55.93 -58.07
C ARG A 9 10.67 -54.52 -57.50
N GLN A 10 10.88 -53.60 -58.44
CA GLN A 10 10.73 -52.15 -58.32
C GLN A 10 9.37 -51.76 -57.72
N ARG A 11 9.34 -50.63 -57.01
CA ARG A 11 8.43 -49.54 -57.39
C ARG A 11 8.94 -48.20 -56.84
N ASP A 12 9.09 -47.27 -57.77
CA ASP A 12 9.34 -45.86 -57.56
C ASP A 12 8.19 -45.19 -56.80
N PHE A 13 8.52 -44.24 -55.94
CA PHE A 13 7.62 -43.15 -55.59
C PHE A 13 8.44 -41.89 -55.27
N GLN A 14 8.58 -41.00 -56.26
CA GLN A 14 8.87 -39.60 -56.02
C GLN A 14 7.59 -38.91 -55.54
N TRP A 15 7.68 -37.89 -54.69
CA TRP A 15 7.25 -36.51 -54.97
C TRP A 15 7.57 -35.62 -53.76
N ARG A 16 8.26 -34.51 -54.08
CA ARG A 16 8.32 -33.16 -53.49
C ARG A 16 7.42 -32.93 -52.27
N SER A 17 7.84 -32.18 -51.24
CA SER A 17 7.67 -30.72 -51.23
C SER A 17 8.26 -30.08 -49.95
N GLY A 18 8.85 -28.90 -50.10
CA GLY A 18 8.76 -27.76 -49.16
C GLY A 18 9.20 -27.97 -47.72
N ARG A 19 10.48 -27.72 -47.42
CA ARG A 19 10.86 -27.33 -46.06
C ARG A 19 10.55 -25.84 -45.87
N VAL A 20 9.55 -25.60 -45.03
CA VAL A 20 9.13 -24.31 -44.49
C VAL A 20 10.30 -23.64 -43.78
N PHE A 21 10.68 -22.45 -44.24
CA PHE A 21 11.48 -21.52 -43.45
C PHE A 21 10.61 -21.02 -42.30
N ALA A 22 10.87 -21.50 -41.08
CA ALA A 22 10.28 -20.93 -39.87
C ALA A 22 10.98 -19.60 -39.59
N LEU A 23 10.32 -18.49 -39.95
CA LEU A 23 10.67 -17.16 -39.48
C LEU A 23 10.50 -17.15 -37.94
N CYS A 24 11.61 -17.03 -37.22
CA CYS A 24 11.57 -16.64 -35.81
C CYS A 24 11.18 -15.17 -35.74
N ALA A 25 9.87 -14.90 -35.63
CA ALA A 25 9.38 -13.60 -35.20
C ALA A 25 9.67 -13.46 -33.71
N SER A 26 10.83 -12.91 -33.37
CA SER A 26 11.11 -12.38 -32.04
C SER A 26 10.14 -11.23 -31.77
N MET A 27 9.03 -11.53 -31.10
CA MET A 27 8.18 -10.53 -30.47
C MET A 27 9.01 -9.86 -29.37
N LEU A 28 9.59 -8.72 -29.70
CA LEU A 28 9.97 -7.71 -28.72
C LEU A 28 8.66 -7.24 -28.07
N VAL A 29 8.30 -7.90 -26.97
CA VAL A 29 7.37 -7.34 -26.00
C VAL A 29 8.10 -6.15 -25.40
N PHE A 30 7.87 -4.97 -25.96
CA PHE A 30 8.16 -3.72 -25.27
C PHE A 30 7.21 -3.70 -24.07
N SER A 31 7.68 -4.20 -22.94
CA SER A 31 7.06 -3.93 -21.65
C SER A 31 7.10 -2.42 -21.47
N LEU A 32 5.96 -1.77 -21.73
CA LEU A 32 5.76 -0.40 -21.28
C LEU A 32 6.06 -0.39 -19.78
N PRO A 33 6.85 0.57 -19.27
CA PRO A 33 7.07 0.67 -17.84
C PRO A 33 5.70 0.76 -17.17
N ALA A 34 5.43 -0.12 -16.22
CA ALA A 34 4.26 -0.01 -15.38
C ALA A 34 4.30 1.37 -14.71
N THR A 35 3.38 2.24 -15.08
CA THR A 35 3.16 3.51 -14.40
C THR A 35 2.24 3.22 -13.24
N ALA A 36 2.64 3.55 -12.02
CA ALA A 36 1.73 3.53 -10.88
C ALA A 36 0.59 4.47 -11.22
N ASP A 37 -0.67 4.03 -11.09
CA ASP A 37 -1.80 4.92 -11.28
C ASP A 37 -1.61 6.13 -10.35
N PRO A 38 -1.50 7.36 -10.91
CA PRO A 38 -1.31 8.55 -10.11
C PRO A 38 -2.49 8.68 -9.16
N GLY A 39 -2.20 9.08 -7.93
CA GLY A 39 -3.22 9.21 -6.92
C GLY A 39 -4.36 10.13 -7.33
N THR A 40 -5.60 9.78 -6.96
CA THR A 40 -6.75 10.66 -7.26
C THR A 40 -6.68 11.87 -6.32
N LEU A 41 -6.41 13.05 -6.88
CA LEU A 41 -6.45 14.32 -6.15
C LEU A 41 -7.90 14.77 -5.96
N LEU A 42 -8.37 14.74 -4.72
CA LEU A 42 -9.69 15.20 -4.30
C LEU A 42 -9.62 16.71 -4.02
N ALA A 43 -10.21 17.50 -4.91
CA ALA A 43 -10.07 18.96 -4.91
C ALA A 43 -11.01 19.71 -3.94
N SER A 44 -11.97 19.01 -3.31
CA SER A 44 -12.99 19.63 -2.43
C SER A 44 -13.19 18.81 -1.16
N ALA A 45 -12.25 18.93 -0.23
CA ALA A 45 -12.26 18.23 1.05
C ALA A 45 -13.20 18.87 2.07
N LYS A 46 -14.07 18.08 2.69
CA LYS A 46 -14.75 18.46 3.94
C LYS A 46 -13.85 18.15 5.15
N PRO A 47 -14.04 18.87 6.27
CA PRO A 47 -13.45 18.48 7.54
C PRO A 47 -13.82 17.03 7.88
N GLY A 48 -12.82 16.15 7.97
CA GLY A 48 -12.99 14.71 8.26
C GLY A 48 -12.71 13.78 7.08
N ASP A 49 -12.61 14.30 5.85
CA ASP A 49 -12.28 13.46 4.68
C ASP A 49 -10.86 12.89 4.76
N SER A 50 -9.97 13.57 5.48
CA SER A 50 -8.61 13.09 5.76
C SER A 50 -8.58 11.75 6.53
N ALA A 51 -9.62 11.43 7.30
CA ALA A 51 -9.74 10.16 8.02
C ALA A 51 -10.18 8.99 7.12
N LYS A 52 -10.77 9.31 5.95
CA LYS A 52 -11.31 8.31 5.02
C LYS A 52 -10.44 8.08 3.78
N LEU A 53 -9.40 8.90 3.60
CA LEU A 53 -8.46 8.78 2.48
C LEU A 53 -7.94 7.36 2.35
N ALA A 54 -8.14 6.77 1.17
CA ALA A 54 -7.53 5.50 0.81
C ALA A 54 -6.05 5.69 0.46
N THR A 55 -5.30 4.58 0.46
CA THR A 55 -3.91 4.60 0.02
C THR A 55 -3.82 4.88 -1.48
N GLY A 56 -2.98 5.84 -1.85
CA GLY A 56 -2.95 6.41 -3.20
C GLY A 56 -3.94 7.56 -3.40
N GLU A 57 -4.90 7.82 -2.51
CA GLU A 57 -5.71 9.04 -2.63
C GLU A 57 -4.98 10.24 -2.03
N GLN A 58 -5.20 11.39 -2.64
CA GLN A 58 -4.63 12.67 -2.21
C GLN A 58 -5.75 13.67 -1.99
N LEU A 59 -5.58 14.53 -1.00
CA LEU A 59 -6.54 15.56 -0.64
C LEU A 59 -5.86 16.92 -0.68
N LEU A 60 -6.40 17.82 -1.49
CA LEU A 60 -5.96 19.21 -1.49
C LEU A 60 -6.67 19.95 -0.36
N LEU A 61 -5.89 20.61 0.50
CA LEU A 61 -6.39 21.51 1.53
C LEU A 61 -5.86 22.91 1.22
N SER A 62 -6.73 23.91 1.34
CA SER A 62 -6.41 25.31 1.03
C SER A 62 -6.73 26.20 2.23
N GLU A 63 -5.83 27.14 2.52
CA GLU A 63 -6.00 28.21 3.51
C GLU A 63 -6.43 27.72 4.91
N ARG A 64 -5.90 26.58 5.35
CA ARG A 64 -6.31 25.94 6.60
C ARG A 64 -5.42 26.38 7.76
N THR A 65 -6.06 26.82 8.85
CA THR A 65 -5.39 27.12 10.12
C THR A 65 -6.05 26.34 11.26
N GLY A 66 -5.25 25.88 12.23
CA GLY A 66 -5.70 25.17 13.42
C GLY A 66 -5.34 23.68 13.42
N GLY A 67 -5.98 22.95 14.35
CA GLY A 67 -5.71 21.54 14.56
C GLY A 67 -6.37 20.62 13.52
N MET A 68 -5.68 19.57 13.09
CA MET A 68 -6.25 18.49 12.27
C MET A 68 -5.73 17.12 12.71
N ALA A 69 -6.62 16.18 13.00
CA ALA A 69 -6.23 14.79 13.19
C ALA A 69 -5.93 14.13 11.84
N PHE A 70 -4.77 13.50 11.71
CA PHE A 70 -4.38 12.76 10.51
C PHE A 70 -3.34 11.71 10.86
N ALA A 71 -3.52 10.49 10.35
CA ALA A 71 -2.59 9.38 10.52
C ALA A 71 -2.15 9.10 11.98
N GLY A 72 -3.04 9.32 12.95
CA GLY A 72 -2.74 9.12 14.38
C GLY A 72 -2.00 10.28 15.03
N HIS A 73 -1.77 11.36 14.29
CA HIS A 73 -1.14 12.59 14.78
C HIS A 73 -2.14 13.73 14.86
N GLN A 74 -1.95 14.59 15.87
CA GLN A 74 -2.57 15.90 15.89
C GLN A 74 -1.65 16.88 15.16
N LEU A 75 -2.06 17.28 13.97
CA LEU A 75 -1.35 18.28 13.17
C LEU A 75 -1.73 19.67 13.62
N GLN A 76 -0.76 20.57 13.63
CA GLN A 76 -0.97 22.01 13.74
C GLN A 76 -0.70 22.64 12.37
N LEU A 77 -1.71 23.31 11.82
CA LEU A 77 -1.64 23.98 10.53
C LEU A 77 -1.70 25.50 10.74
N ASP A 78 -0.86 26.25 10.03
CA ASP A 78 -0.86 27.72 10.05
C ASP A 78 -0.78 28.26 8.63
N GLY A 79 -1.86 28.89 8.16
CA GLY A 79 -1.98 29.35 6.78
C GLY A 79 -1.71 28.27 5.73
N PHE A 80 -2.00 27.00 6.07
CA PHE A 80 -1.57 25.85 5.27
C PHE A 80 -2.39 25.72 3.98
N THR A 81 -1.67 25.69 2.86
CA THR A 81 -2.17 25.18 1.58
C THR A 81 -1.26 24.05 1.14
N GLY A 82 -1.83 22.89 0.82
CA GLY A 82 -1.03 21.73 0.50
C GLY A 82 -1.81 20.44 0.30
N VAL A 83 -1.06 19.36 0.04
CA VAL A 83 -1.63 18.04 -0.27
C VAL A 83 -1.39 17.10 0.91
N VAL A 84 -2.42 16.39 1.35
CA VAL A 84 -2.29 15.31 2.33
C VAL A 84 -2.67 13.98 1.69
N GLY A 85 -1.96 12.91 2.03
CA GLY A 85 -2.20 11.61 1.40
C GLY A 85 -1.53 10.46 2.13
N TYR A 86 -1.90 9.25 1.71
CA TYR A 86 -1.25 8.01 2.14
C TYR A 86 -0.48 7.39 0.98
N ALA A 87 0.81 7.18 1.20
CA ALA A 87 1.61 6.23 0.43
C ALA A 87 1.54 4.84 1.09
N ASN A 88 2.06 3.81 0.44
CA ASN A 88 2.02 2.46 1.00
C ASN A 88 2.72 2.34 2.36
N GLU A 89 3.83 3.05 2.53
CA GLU A 89 4.70 2.94 3.72
C GLU A 89 4.51 4.07 4.73
N LEU A 90 3.82 5.16 4.36
CA LEU A 90 3.71 6.34 5.21
C LEU A 90 2.52 7.21 4.87
N ALA A 91 2.18 8.11 5.79
CA ALA A 91 1.29 9.24 5.51
C ALA A 91 2.14 10.50 5.32
N TYR A 92 1.72 11.41 4.45
CA TYR A 92 2.48 12.61 4.15
C TYR A 92 1.62 13.86 4.00
N ILE A 93 2.27 15.00 4.20
CA ILE A 93 1.71 16.34 4.03
C ILE A 93 2.72 17.16 3.23
N VAL A 94 2.39 17.47 1.99
CA VAL A 94 3.17 18.39 1.14
C VAL A 94 2.70 19.81 1.41
N VAL A 95 3.63 20.71 1.74
CA VAL A 95 3.32 22.10 2.03
C VAL A 95 3.63 22.97 0.80
N LEU A 96 2.60 23.60 0.25
CA LEU A 96 2.73 24.54 -0.85
C LEU A 96 2.83 25.99 -0.33
N GLU A 97 2.07 26.29 0.72
CA GLU A 97 2.12 27.55 1.48
C GLU A 97 1.87 27.31 2.97
N GLY A 98 2.29 28.26 3.79
CA GLY A 98 2.17 28.19 5.24
C GLY A 98 3.06 27.12 5.87
N GLU A 99 2.59 26.55 6.98
CA GLU A 99 3.31 25.54 7.74
C GLU A 99 2.39 24.40 8.19
N ALA A 100 2.96 23.19 8.28
CA ALA A 100 2.34 22.03 8.90
C ALA A 100 3.30 21.42 9.91
N ALA A 101 2.84 21.20 11.15
CA ALA A 101 3.65 20.64 12.21
C ALA A 101 3.00 19.40 12.84
N ALA A 102 3.84 18.42 13.19
CA ALA A 102 3.48 17.26 13.99
C ALA A 102 4.60 16.99 15.00
N ASN A 103 4.25 16.93 16.28
CA ASN A 103 5.23 16.77 17.36
C ASN A 103 6.32 17.86 17.29
N ALA A 104 7.58 17.47 17.10
CA ALA A 104 8.73 18.37 17.00
C ALA A 104 9.12 18.72 15.54
N ALA A 105 8.43 18.18 14.54
CA ALA A 105 8.72 18.39 13.14
C ALA A 105 7.77 19.42 12.53
N THR A 106 8.33 20.41 11.83
CA THR A 106 7.57 21.47 11.13
C THR A 106 8.05 21.56 9.69
N ALA A 107 7.14 21.31 8.75
CA ALA A 107 7.38 21.52 7.32
C ALA A 107 6.80 22.86 6.87
N ARG A 108 7.49 23.51 5.94
CA ARG A 108 7.16 24.79 5.31
C ARG A 108 7.01 24.63 3.80
N ALA A 109 6.58 25.70 3.13
CA ALA A 109 6.47 25.74 1.67
C ALA A 109 7.71 25.18 0.94
N GLY A 110 7.50 24.10 0.17
CA GLY A 110 8.56 23.36 -0.53
C GLY A 110 9.06 22.11 0.19
N GLU A 111 8.52 21.83 1.37
CA GLU A 111 8.85 20.67 2.20
C GLU A 111 7.67 19.72 2.31
N ILE A 112 7.98 18.49 2.71
CA ILE A 112 7.03 17.43 3.02
C ILE A 112 7.22 16.99 4.46
N LEU A 113 6.14 16.95 5.22
CA LEU A 113 6.08 16.33 6.54
C LEU A 113 5.67 14.87 6.38
N ILE A 114 6.57 13.97 6.76
CA ILE A 114 6.40 12.52 6.68
C ILE A 114 5.99 12.01 8.06
N LEU A 115 4.84 11.33 8.11
CA LEU A 115 4.31 10.67 9.29
C LEU A 115 4.51 9.16 9.11
N ARG A 116 5.47 8.62 9.85
CA ARG A 116 5.83 7.21 9.80
C ARG A 116 4.87 6.38 10.67
N PRO A 117 4.55 5.14 10.28
CA PRO A 117 3.77 4.25 11.13
C PRO A 117 4.49 3.96 12.45
N TYR A 118 3.76 3.40 13.42
CA TYR A 118 4.30 2.95 14.72
C TYR A 118 4.90 4.02 15.61
N GLY A 119 4.36 5.24 15.50
CA GLY A 119 4.75 6.34 16.38
C GLY A 119 6.22 6.72 16.23
N ALA A 120 6.86 6.27 15.15
CA ALA A 120 8.15 6.77 14.74
C ALA A 120 8.06 8.30 14.58
N PRO A 121 9.12 9.05 14.93
CA PRO A 121 9.07 10.49 14.90
C PRO A 121 8.80 10.98 13.47
N ALA A 122 7.96 12.00 13.37
CA ALA A 122 7.74 12.69 12.11
C ALA A 122 9.06 13.28 11.59
N SER A 123 9.25 13.26 10.28
CA SER A 123 10.44 13.81 9.62
C SER A 123 10.06 14.82 8.56
N VAL A 124 10.96 15.77 8.29
CA VAL A 124 10.78 16.78 7.24
C VAL A 124 11.80 16.51 6.15
N GLU A 125 11.33 16.48 4.91
CA GLU A 125 12.17 16.33 3.72
C GLU A 125 11.74 17.35 2.65
N GLN A 126 12.51 17.47 1.58
CA GLN A 126 12.06 18.18 0.37
C GLN A 126 11.35 17.20 -0.56
N PHE A 127 10.28 17.65 -1.21
CA PHE A 127 9.57 16.85 -2.22
C PHE A 127 9.96 17.28 -3.64
N ASP A 128 9.77 16.39 -4.60
CA ASP A 128 9.94 16.69 -6.03
C ASP A 128 8.74 17.48 -6.58
N ALA A 129 8.87 18.80 -6.66
CA ALA A 129 7.81 19.68 -7.13
C ALA A 129 7.61 19.62 -8.65
N ILE A 130 8.65 19.26 -9.41
CA ILE A 130 8.56 19.08 -10.86
C ILE A 130 7.58 17.94 -11.12
N ARG A 131 7.83 16.78 -10.51
CA ARG A 131 7.01 15.59 -10.71
C ARG A 131 5.60 15.73 -10.14
N LEU A 132 5.44 16.39 -8.99
CA LEU A 132 4.10 16.69 -8.44
C LEU A 132 3.30 17.59 -9.39
N SER A 133 3.94 18.57 -10.04
CA SER A 133 3.27 19.45 -11.01
C SER A 133 2.77 18.70 -12.24
N GLU A 134 3.55 17.73 -12.73
CA GLU A 134 3.21 16.91 -13.90
C GLU A 134 2.00 16.00 -13.66
N GLN A 135 1.78 15.59 -12.42
CA GLN A 135 0.64 14.74 -12.04
C GLN A 135 -0.61 15.52 -11.64
N TRP A 136 -0.54 16.86 -11.58
CA TRP A 136 -1.67 17.67 -11.17
C TRP A 136 -2.75 17.67 -12.26
N SER A 137 -3.93 17.13 -11.94
CA SER A 137 -5.03 17.01 -12.91
C SER A 137 -5.57 18.39 -13.32
N ASP A 138 -6.06 18.52 -14.56
CA ASP A 138 -6.63 19.79 -15.04
C ASP A 138 -7.87 20.22 -14.22
N ALA A 139 -8.66 19.25 -13.74
CA ALA A 139 -9.76 19.51 -12.81
C ALA A 139 -9.27 20.12 -11.49
N ALA A 140 -8.16 19.64 -10.95
CA ALA A 140 -7.57 20.19 -9.74
C ALA A 140 -6.95 21.58 -9.99
N LYS A 141 -6.34 21.83 -11.15
CA LYS A 141 -5.85 23.18 -11.54
C LYS A 141 -7.00 24.18 -11.57
N GLN A 142 -8.16 23.80 -12.11
CA GLN A 142 -9.34 24.66 -12.18
C GLN A 142 -9.97 24.90 -10.80
N THR A 143 -9.99 23.89 -9.94
CA THR A 143 -10.62 23.98 -8.62
C THR A 143 -9.79 24.79 -7.63
N SER A 144 -8.47 24.78 -7.77
CA SER A 144 -7.56 25.48 -6.85
C SER A 144 -6.36 26.09 -7.60
N PRO A 145 -6.59 27.14 -8.40
CA PRO A 145 -5.55 27.75 -9.22
C PRO A 145 -4.45 28.41 -8.37
N ALA A 146 -4.80 28.93 -7.19
CA ALA A 146 -3.83 29.51 -6.25
C ALA A 146 -2.83 28.45 -5.77
N ALA A 147 -3.31 27.29 -5.29
CA ALA A 147 -2.44 26.19 -4.86
C ALA A 147 -1.51 25.70 -5.98
N PHE A 148 -2.02 25.59 -7.20
CA PHE A 148 -1.19 25.22 -8.35
C PHE A 148 -0.13 26.28 -8.68
N ALA A 149 -0.46 27.58 -8.56
CA ALA A 149 0.51 28.65 -8.74
C ALA A 149 1.64 28.58 -7.69
N SER A 150 1.32 28.27 -6.43
CA SER A 150 2.31 28.07 -5.35
C SER A 150 3.22 26.88 -5.64
N LEU A 151 2.67 25.79 -6.18
CA LEU A 151 3.46 24.63 -6.64
C LEU A 151 4.43 25.02 -7.77
N GLU A 152 3.98 25.75 -8.79
CA GLU A 152 4.84 26.21 -9.89
C GLU A 152 5.97 27.14 -9.39
N GLN A 153 5.71 27.97 -8.37
CA GLN A 153 6.76 28.77 -7.74
C GLN A 153 7.80 27.92 -6.99
N ILE A 154 7.38 26.86 -6.30
CA ILE A 154 8.30 25.91 -5.64
C ILE A 154 9.14 25.19 -6.70
N LYS A 155 8.49 24.67 -7.74
CA LYS A 155 9.13 24.01 -8.88
C LYS A 155 10.20 24.89 -9.51
N GLY A 156 9.88 26.14 -9.86
CA GLY A 156 10.86 27.07 -10.45
C GLY A 156 12.07 27.32 -9.54
N ARG A 157 11.88 27.39 -8.22
CA ARG A 157 12.98 27.50 -7.25
C ARG A 157 13.85 26.23 -7.23
N GLN A 158 13.23 25.04 -7.31
CA GLN A 158 13.96 23.78 -7.35
C GLN A 158 14.74 23.60 -8.66
N GLU A 159 14.15 23.93 -9.81
CA GLU A 159 14.82 23.90 -11.11
C GLU A 159 16.06 24.80 -11.14
N LEU A 160 15.93 26.03 -10.62
CA LEU A 160 17.08 26.94 -10.47
C LEU A 160 18.13 26.35 -9.52
N GLY A 161 17.71 25.79 -8.39
CA GLY A 161 18.63 25.15 -7.44
C GLY A 161 19.41 23.97 -8.04
N LEU A 162 18.77 23.15 -8.86
CA LEU A 162 19.39 22.07 -9.63
C LEU A 162 20.38 22.63 -10.67
N TRP A 163 19.98 23.66 -11.41
CA TRP A 163 20.84 24.32 -12.41
C TRP A 163 22.12 24.89 -11.80
N PHE A 164 22.03 25.50 -10.62
CA PHE A 164 23.18 26.01 -9.87
C PHE A 164 23.97 24.93 -9.12
N GLY A 165 23.59 23.64 -9.21
CA GLY A 165 24.21 22.56 -8.44
C GLY A 165 24.04 22.68 -6.92
N ARG A 166 23.06 23.47 -6.47
CA ARG A 166 22.77 23.75 -5.05
C ARG A 166 21.76 22.78 -4.44
N LEU A 167 21.02 22.06 -5.27
CA LEU A 167 20.11 21.00 -4.85
C LEU A 167 20.53 19.68 -5.49
N GLY A 168 20.46 18.59 -4.72
CA GLY A 168 20.42 17.24 -5.28
C GLY A 168 18.99 16.89 -5.71
N GLN A 169 18.84 15.94 -6.63
CA GLN A 169 17.52 15.36 -6.90
C GLN A 169 17.00 14.71 -5.62
N THR A 170 15.83 15.13 -5.13
CA THR A 170 15.22 14.57 -3.91
C THR A 170 14.77 13.14 -4.20
N SER A 171 14.98 12.20 -3.28
CA SER A 171 14.53 10.81 -3.44
C SER A 171 13.03 10.62 -3.20
N TYR A 172 12.35 11.60 -2.59
CA TYR A 172 10.97 11.43 -2.17
C TYR A 172 9.98 11.83 -3.26
N ASN A 173 9.62 10.82 -4.05
CA ASN A 173 8.60 10.92 -5.06
C ASN A 173 7.21 10.66 -4.45
N VAL A 174 6.53 11.74 -4.06
CA VAL A 174 5.14 11.73 -3.55
C VAL A 174 4.16 11.09 -4.54
N ALA A 175 4.57 11.08 -5.81
CA ALA A 175 3.83 10.71 -7.00
C ALA A 175 4.03 9.24 -7.43
N ALA A 176 4.98 8.50 -6.84
CA ALA A 176 5.09 7.04 -6.93
C ALA A 176 5.92 6.53 -5.75
N SER A 177 5.25 5.89 -4.79
CA SER A 177 5.91 5.26 -3.65
C SER A 177 6.40 3.87 -4.05
N GLY A 178 7.60 3.81 -4.64
CA GLY A 178 8.24 2.58 -5.10
C GLY A 178 8.02 2.27 -6.58
N SER A 179 8.56 1.13 -7.04
CA SER A 179 8.26 0.63 -8.40
C SER A 179 6.75 0.34 -8.49
N ALA A 180 6.10 0.73 -9.58
CA ALA A 180 4.64 0.64 -9.72
C ALA A 180 4.06 -0.76 -9.44
N GLU A 181 4.82 -1.81 -9.76
CA GLU A 181 4.45 -3.20 -9.46
C GLU A 181 4.51 -3.51 -7.96
N HIS A 182 5.54 -3.02 -7.27
CA HIS A 182 5.64 -3.14 -5.81
C HIS A 182 4.59 -2.29 -5.10
N GLU A 183 4.28 -1.11 -5.67
CA GLU A 183 3.25 -0.23 -5.13
C GLU A 183 1.86 -0.87 -5.26
N THR A 184 1.51 -1.39 -6.44
CA THR A 184 0.21 -2.02 -6.70
C THR A 184 0.01 -3.27 -5.86
N SER A 185 1.03 -4.13 -5.76
CA SER A 185 0.95 -5.35 -4.95
C SER A 185 0.88 -5.08 -3.46
N THR A 186 1.55 -4.04 -2.96
CA THR A 186 1.51 -3.69 -1.54
C THR A 186 0.23 -2.93 -1.17
N ARG A 187 -0.35 -2.16 -2.10
CA ARG A 187 -1.55 -1.35 -1.89
C ARG A 187 -2.77 -2.17 -1.48
N THR A 188 -2.95 -3.39 -2.00
CA THR A 188 -4.10 -4.22 -1.60
C THR A 188 -3.98 -4.76 -0.16
N LEU A 189 -2.75 -5.08 0.28
CA LEU A 189 -2.49 -5.50 1.66
C LEU A 189 -2.55 -4.33 2.64
N MET A 190 -1.75 -3.30 2.34
CA MET A 190 -1.48 -2.18 3.24
C MET A 190 -2.53 -1.08 3.18
N GLY A 191 -3.28 -1.00 2.08
CA GLY A 191 -4.36 -0.05 1.88
C GLY A 191 -5.71 -0.52 2.41
N ASN A 192 -5.82 -1.75 2.92
CA ASN A 192 -7.03 -2.19 3.60
C ASN A 192 -7.32 -1.28 4.81
N GLU A 193 -8.57 -0.85 4.96
CA GLU A 193 -8.98 0.10 6.00
C GLU A 193 -8.59 -0.36 7.41
N THR A 194 -8.74 -1.67 7.71
CA THR A 194 -8.41 -2.22 9.04
C THR A 194 -6.91 -2.13 9.32
N VAL A 195 -6.08 -2.47 8.33
CA VAL A 195 -4.62 -2.41 8.43
C VAL A 195 -4.15 -0.95 8.57
N ARG A 196 -4.67 -0.05 7.72
CA ARG A 196 -4.36 1.38 7.75
C ARG A 196 -4.74 2.01 9.09
N ALA A 197 -5.93 1.70 9.60
CA ALA A 197 -6.41 2.21 10.89
C ALA A 197 -5.50 1.82 12.06
N ILE A 198 -4.86 0.64 12.02
CA ILE A 198 -3.92 0.20 13.05
C ILE A 198 -2.53 0.81 12.85
N ARG A 199 -2.01 0.82 11.61
CA ARG A 199 -0.68 1.38 11.28
C ARG A 199 -0.54 2.83 11.70
N PHE A 200 -1.60 3.59 11.46
CA PHE A 200 -1.68 5.01 11.72
C PHE A 200 -2.57 5.32 12.94
N ALA A 201 -2.66 4.40 13.91
CA ALA A 201 -3.34 4.65 15.18
C ALA A 201 -2.54 5.57 16.11
N GLY A 202 -1.27 5.89 15.78
CA GLY A 202 -0.39 6.72 16.62
C GLY A 202 0.22 5.98 17.81
N ALA A 203 0.21 4.63 17.82
CA ALA A 203 0.87 3.87 18.87
C ALA A 203 2.39 4.03 18.80
N SER A 204 3.00 4.42 19.92
CA SER A 204 4.45 4.63 20.05
C SER A 204 5.26 3.35 20.29
N GLU A 205 4.60 2.28 20.75
CA GLU A 205 5.25 1.02 21.14
C GLU A 205 4.83 -0.12 20.22
N PRO A 206 5.77 -0.94 19.71
CA PRO A 206 5.45 -2.11 18.87
C PRO A 206 4.44 -3.07 19.52
N MET A 207 4.54 -3.30 20.83
CA MET A 207 3.60 -4.16 21.55
C MET A 207 2.16 -3.61 21.55
N ALA A 208 1.98 -2.29 21.53
CA ALA A 208 0.65 -1.69 21.47
C ALA A 208 0.00 -1.95 20.10
N VAL A 209 0.80 -1.92 19.03
CA VAL A 209 0.35 -2.28 17.67
C VAL A 209 -0.06 -3.73 17.60
N GLU A 210 0.79 -4.62 18.12
CA GLU A 210 0.48 -6.05 18.20
C GLU A 210 -0.81 -6.31 19.00
N GLN A 211 -0.99 -5.61 20.13
CA GLN A 211 -2.23 -5.69 20.91
C GLN A 211 -3.43 -5.21 20.09
N MET A 212 -3.29 -4.13 19.33
CA MET A 212 -4.37 -3.63 18.46
C MET A 212 -4.70 -4.64 17.36
N VAL A 213 -3.71 -5.27 16.72
CA VAL A 213 -3.93 -6.34 15.73
C VAL A 213 -4.66 -7.52 16.37
N ALA A 214 -4.18 -8.00 17.52
CA ALA A 214 -4.82 -9.09 18.26
C ALA A 214 -6.28 -8.74 18.62
N SER A 215 -6.51 -7.54 19.16
CA SER A 215 -7.83 -7.09 19.60
C SER A 215 -8.79 -6.96 18.42
N ARG A 216 -8.37 -6.26 17.35
CA ARG A 216 -9.20 -6.05 16.15
C ARG A 216 -9.51 -7.36 15.43
N PHE A 217 -8.57 -8.31 15.40
CA PHE A 217 -8.81 -9.62 14.83
C PHE A 217 -9.84 -10.41 15.64
N LEU A 218 -9.72 -10.46 16.97
CA LEU A 218 -10.71 -11.14 17.81
C LEU A 218 -12.07 -10.45 17.79
N ASP A 219 -12.11 -9.12 17.73
CA ASP A 219 -13.35 -8.35 17.54
C ASP A 219 -14.04 -8.72 16.24
N ALA A 220 -13.28 -8.78 15.14
CA ALA A 220 -13.80 -9.20 13.85
C ALA A 220 -14.36 -10.64 13.89
N LEU A 221 -13.69 -11.55 14.62
CA LEU A 221 -14.19 -12.91 14.81
C LEU A 221 -15.49 -12.94 15.63
N ARG A 222 -15.59 -12.17 16.71
CA ARG A 222 -16.81 -12.07 17.53
C ARG A 222 -17.98 -11.47 16.77
N SER A 223 -17.72 -10.46 15.95
CA SER A 223 -18.76 -9.75 15.20
C SER A 223 -19.12 -10.40 13.86
N GLY A 224 -18.47 -11.50 13.49
CA GLY A 224 -18.69 -12.15 12.19
C GLY A 224 -18.16 -11.35 10.99
N ASN A 225 -17.23 -10.42 11.19
CA ASN A 225 -16.66 -9.60 10.11
C ASN A 225 -15.49 -10.33 9.43
N ALA A 226 -15.82 -11.12 8.42
CA ALA A 226 -14.83 -11.91 7.67
C ALA A 226 -13.78 -11.05 6.95
N GLU A 227 -14.16 -9.86 6.46
CA GLU A 227 -13.27 -8.98 5.73
C GLU A 227 -12.19 -8.38 6.64
N ALA A 228 -12.58 -7.87 7.81
CA ALA A 228 -11.63 -7.35 8.80
C ALA A 228 -10.71 -8.45 9.35
N ALA A 229 -11.26 -9.65 9.57
CA ALA A 229 -10.45 -10.81 9.98
C ALA A 229 -9.44 -11.18 8.88
N ALA A 230 -9.89 -11.29 7.62
CA ALA A 230 -9.03 -11.62 6.48
C ALA A 230 -7.91 -10.61 6.26
N ALA A 231 -8.19 -9.31 6.44
CA ALA A 231 -7.21 -8.24 6.32
C ALA A 231 -6.02 -8.41 7.27
N LEU A 232 -6.25 -8.96 8.47
CA LEU A 232 -5.26 -9.15 9.51
C LEU A 232 -4.60 -10.54 9.50
N LEU A 233 -5.03 -11.46 8.63
CA LEU A 233 -4.36 -12.75 8.44
C LEU A 233 -3.06 -12.59 7.66
N ASP A 234 -2.04 -13.35 8.06
CA ASP A 234 -0.76 -13.46 7.35
C ASP A 234 -1.00 -13.83 5.87
N PRO A 235 -0.57 -13.00 4.90
CA PRO A 235 -0.75 -13.28 3.48
C PRO A 235 0.17 -14.38 2.93
N THR A 236 1.26 -14.72 3.61
CA THR A 236 2.29 -15.65 3.13
C THR A 236 1.73 -17.02 2.72
N PRO A 237 0.85 -17.67 3.50
CA PRO A 237 0.28 -18.97 3.13
C PRO A 237 -0.62 -18.95 1.88
N PHE A 238 -1.00 -17.76 1.40
CA PHE A 238 -2.00 -17.58 0.33
C PHE A 238 -1.40 -17.09 -0.99
N GLY A 239 -0.08 -17.23 -1.18
CA GLY A 239 0.62 -16.82 -2.40
C GLY A 239 1.59 -15.66 -2.22
N GLY A 240 1.80 -15.17 -1.00
CA GLY A 240 2.92 -14.28 -0.67
C GLY A 240 2.71 -12.79 -0.94
N ARG A 241 3.82 -12.04 -0.86
CA ARG A 241 3.91 -10.56 -0.84
C ARG A 241 3.47 -9.84 -2.13
N ALA A 242 3.42 -10.53 -3.27
CA ALA A 242 3.09 -9.96 -4.57
C ALA A 242 1.64 -10.33 -4.96
N LEU A 243 0.67 -9.52 -4.52
CA LEU A 243 -0.78 -9.78 -4.57
C LEU A 243 -1.45 -9.68 -5.95
N ALA A 244 -0.73 -9.81 -7.06
CA ALA A 244 -1.33 -9.65 -8.38
C ALA A 244 -2.34 -10.76 -8.79
N GLY A 245 -2.75 -11.68 -7.91
CA GLY A 245 -3.73 -12.72 -8.28
C GLY A 245 -4.26 -13.64 -7.18
N GLY A 246 -5.26 -13.19 -6.40
CA GLY A 246 -6.23 -14.09 -5.74
C GLY A 246 -6.04 -14.42 -4.25
N ALA A 247 -4.97 -13.92 -3.61
CA ALA A 247 -4.70 -14.16 -2.19
C ALA A 247 -5.81 -13.62 -1.27
N ASP A 248 -6.45 -12.50 -1.63
CA ASP A 248 -7.53 -11.91 -0.82
C ASP A 248 -8.77 -12.80 -0.76
N VAL A 249 -9.13 -13.44 -1.88
CA VAL A 249 -10.25 -14.38 -1.92
C VAL A 249 -9.95 -15.60 -1.04
N ALA A 250 -8.71 -16.10 -1.08
CA ALA A 250 -8.29 -17.23 -0.25
C ALA A 250 -8.25 -16.87 1.24
N ARG A 251 -7.76 -15.67 1.59
CA ARG A 251 -7.79 -15.15 2.96
C ARG A 251 -9.22 -14.95 3.46
N LEU A 252 -10.09 -14.38 2.62
CA LEU A 252 -11.49 -14.19 2.94
C LEU A 252 -12.22 -15.53 3.15
N ALA A 253 -11.94 -16.52 2.30
CA ALA A 253 -12.46 -17.87 2.47
C ALA A 253 -11.94 -18.52 3.76
N ALA A 254 -10.66 -18.36 4.08
CA ALA A 254 -10.07 -18.87 5.32
C ALA A 254 -10.67 -18.19 6.56
N ALA A 255 -10.84 -16.86 6.56
CA ALA A 255 -11.48 -16.11 7.63
C ALA A 255 -12.95 -16.53 7.81
N SER A 256 -13.68 -16.72 6.71
CA SER A 256 -15.07 -17.20 6.74
C SER A 256 -15.17 -18.62 7.31
N ALA A 257 -14.28 -19.54 6.91
CA ALA A 257 -14.23 -20.89 7.44
C ALA A 257 -13.85 -20.89 8.94
N LEU A 258 -12.92 -20.02 9.34
CA LEU A 258 -12.53 -19.84 10.72
C LEU A 258 -13.72 -19.34 11.57
N LEU A 259 -14.43 -18.32 11.10
CA LEU A 259 -15.66 -17.80 11.72
C LEU A 259 -16.71 -18.90 11.90
N ALA A 260 -16.94 -19.72 10.86
CA ALA A 260 -17.92 -20.80 10.91
C ALA A 260 -17.49 -21.98 11.80
N SER A 261 -16.20 -22.11 12.10
CA SER A 261 -15.68 -23.30 12.80
C SER A 261 -16.05 -23.35 14.29
N ARG A 262 -16.31 -22.20 14.93
CA ARG A 262 -16.45 -22.07 16.38
C ARG A 262 -17.30 -20.85 16.75
N ASP A 263 -17.91 -20.88 17.93
CA ASP A 263 -18.49 -19.68 18.56
C ASP A 263 -17.38 -18.81 19.18
N TRP A 264 -16.86 -17.88 18.39
CA TRP A 264 -15.78 -16.98 18.82
C TRP A 264 -16.17 -16.04 19.94
N THR A 265 -17.46 -15.72 20.10
CA THR A 265 -17.96 -14.92 21.23
C THR A 265 -17.70 -15.65 22.54
N ARG A 266 -17.96 -16.97 22.55
CA ARG A 266 -17.66 -17.82 23.71
C ARG A 266 -16.17 -18.06 23.89
N VAL A 267 -15.43 -18.38 22.82
CA VAL A 267 -14.01 -18.74 22.88
C VAL A 267 -13.14 -17.59 23.40
N THR A 268 -13.37 -16.36 22.91
CA THR A 268 -12.56 -15.20 23.27
C THR A 268 -13.03 -14.52 24.55
N GLY A 269 -14.33 -14.61 24.85
CA GLY A 269 -14.96 -13.89 25.95
C GLY A 269 -14.95 -12.37 25.75
N THR A 270 -14.87 -11.64 26.85
CA THR A 270 -14.84 -10.16 26.87
C THR A 270 -13.50 -9.57 27.25
N ALA A 271 -12.51 -10.42 27.56
CA ALA A 271 -11.20 -9.98 28.01
C ALA A 271 -10.39 -9.36 26.86
N GLN A 272 -9.61 -8.32 27.19
CA GLN A 272 -8.62 -7.76 26.26
C GLN A 272 -7.46 -8.76 26.09
N PRO A 273 -6.89 -8.89 24.88
CA PRO A 273 -5.74 -9.75 24.65
C PRO A 273 -4.54 -9.34 25.50
N GLN A 274 -3.91 -10.34 26.12
CA GLN A 274 -2.69 -10.19 26.89
C GLN A 274 -1.57 -11.04 26.29
N PHE A 275 -0.36 -10.48 26.23
CA PHE A 275 0.80 -11.21 25.75
C PHE A 275 1.36 -12.12 26.86
N THR A 276 1.25 -13.44 26.67
CA THR A 276 1.71 -14.45 27.62
C THR A 276 2.25 -15.66 26.86
N ASP A 277 3.34 -16.25 27.34
CA ASP A 277 3.98 -17.44 26.72
C ASP A 277 4.28 -17.29 25.22
N GLY A 278 4.65 -16.10 24.76
CA GLY A 278 4.95 -15.84 23.34
C GLY A 278 3.72 -15.80 22.42
N ALA A 279 2.51 -15.65 22.97
CA ALA A 279 1.28 -15.52 22.22
C ALA A 279 0.34 -14.47 22.82
N TRP A 280 -0.52 -13.89 22.00
CA TRP A 280 -1.60 -13.04 22.46
C TRP A 280 -2.80 -13.90 22.83
N ARG A 281 -3.27 -13.80 24.07
CA ARG A 281 -4.34 -14.64 24.60
C ARG A 281 -5.54 -13.82 25.09
N ALA A 282 -6.75 -14.29 24.78
CA ALA A 282 -8.00 -13.78 25.31
C ALA A 282 -9.00 -14.94 25.45
N GLY A 283 -9.46 -15.20 26.67
CA GLY A 283 -10.24 -16.41 26.96
C GLY A 283 -9.44 -17.67 26.61
N GLU A 284 -10.02 -18.54 25.79
CA GLU A 284 -9.37 -19.73 25.26
C GLU A 284 -8.62 -19.47 23.94
N ALA A 285 -8.76 -18.28 23.36
CA ALA A 285 -8.06 -17.94 22.12
C ALA A 285 -6.58 -17.66 22.35
N SER A 286 -5.74 -18.16 21.45
CA SER A 286 -4.30 -17.91 21.40
C SER A 286 -3.88 -17.56 19.97
N LEU A 287 -3.28 -16.39 19.81
CA LEU A 287 -2.81 -15.84 18.54
C LEU A 287 -1.28 -15.76 18.51
N GLN A 288 -0.70 -16.13 17.38
CA GLN A 288 0.70 -15.85 17.08
C GLN A 288 0.77 -14.81 15.97
N LEU A 289 1.52 -13.74 16.21
CA LEU A 289 1.73 -12.69 15.22
C LEU A 289 3.05 -12.91 14.49
N ARG A 290 3.12 -12.41 13.25
CA ARG A 290 4.33 -12.40 12.42
C ARG A 290 4.48 -11.04 11.77
N ALA A 291 5.67 -10.46 11.90
CA ALA A 291 6.04 -9.26 11.16
C ALA A 291 6.32 -9.60 9.68
N ILE A 292 5.72 -8.83 8.78
CA ILE A 292 5.92 -8.90 7.33
C ILE A 292 6.04 -7.46 6.85
N ASP A 293 7.22 -7.13 6.33
CA ASP A 293 7.60 -5.76 5.96
C ASP A 293 7.47 -4.84 7.19
N ASP A 294 6.63 -3.83 7.09
CA ASP A 294 6.34 -2.89 8.15
C ASP A 294 4.95 -3.12 8.74
N PHE A 295 4.43 -4.35 8.81
CA PHE A 295 3.21 -4.70 9.55
C PHE A 295 3.24 -6.06 10.23
N VAL A 296 2.44 -6.23 11.28
CA VAL A 296 2.29 -7.49 12.02
C VAL A 296 0.94 -8.12 11.72
N PHE A 297 0.95 -9.39 11.31
CA PHE A 297 -0.25 -10.13 10.93
C PHE A 297 -0.46 -11.35 11.83
N VAL A 298 -1.70 -11.82 11.92
CA VAL A 298 -2.05 -13.07 12.60
C VAL A 298 -1.63 -14.25 11.72
N SER A 299 -0.56 -14.92 12.15
CA SER A 299 0.00 -16.10 11.46
C SER A 299 -0.64 -17.41 11.91
N ARG A 300 -1.15 -17.45 13.15
CA ARG A 300 -1.84 -18.61 13.70
C ARG A 300 -2.85 -18.18 14.74
N ILE A 301 -3.99 -18.87 14.74
CA ILE A 301 -5.00 -18.80 15.80
C ILE A 301 -5.38 -20.21 16.24
N SER A 302 -5.58 -20.37 17.54
CA SER A 302 -6.13 -21.56 18.17
C SER A 302 -7.04 -21.15 19.33
N GLY A 303 -7.87 -22.07 19.83
CA GLY A 303 -8.80 -21.83 20.93
C GLY A 303 -10.16 -22.48 20.67
N GLY A 304 -10.90 -22.82 21.73
CA GLY A 304 -12.16 -23.56 21.66
C GLY A 304 -11.99 -25.05 21.40
N THR A 305 -12.50 -25.89 22.30
CA THR A 305 -12.74 -27.31 22.02
C THR A 305 -13.80 -27.45 20.93
N LYS A 306 -13.58 -28.38 19.99
CA LYS A 306 -14.59 -28.77 18.99
C LYS A 306 -15.86 -29.30 19.65
#